data_AF-A0A8S1M0C1-F1
#
_entry.id   AF-A0A8S1M0C1-F1
#
_cell.length_a   1.000
_cell.length_b   1.000
_cell.length_c   1.000
_cell.angle_alpha   90.00
_cell.angle_beta   90.00
_cell.angle_gamma   90.00
#
_symmetry.space_group_name_H-M   'P 1'
#
loop_
_entity.id
_entity.type
_entity.pdbx_description
1 polymer ?
#
loop_
_entity_poly.entity_id
_entity_poly.type
_entity_poly.pdbx_seq_one_letter_code
_entity_poly.pdbx_strand_id
1 'polypeptide(L)'
;MKTIKIAIQKDVFFCQRELNRFEDLQQEYQLLCQSYQNKDELTFYYVDEEGDKVVISNDYDLEDFKKQDPKFQKIRVDIRDRNNQREKIYNKELTKDAMKQKIMQLLQQY
;
A
#
# COMPACT_ATOMS: atom_id res chain seq x y z
N MET A 1 -23.15 -13.89 -5.82
CA MET A 1 -22.13 -12.84 -5.65
C MET A 1 -20.85 -13.48 -5.15
N LYS A 2 -19.74 -13.34 -5.88
CA LYS A 2 -18.40 -13.69 -5.38
C LYS A 2 -17.91 -12.52 -4.50
N THR A 3 -17.57 -12.78 -3.25
CA THR A 3 -17.07 -11.74 -2.35
C THR A 3 -15.58 -11.51 -2.59
N ILE A 4 -15.25 -10.39 -3.23
CA ILE A 4 -13.84 -9.98 -3.44
C ILE A 4 -13.33 -9.32 -2.16
N LYS A 5 -12.10 -9.66 -1.77
CA LYS A 5 -11.42 -9.11 -0.60
C LYS A 5 -10.37 -8.10 -1.05
N ILE A 6 -10.34 -6.92 -0.44
CA ILE A 6 -9.31 -5.90 -0.65
C ILE A 6 -8.51 -5.78 0.66
N ALA A 7 -7.22 -6.06 0.61
CA ALA A 7 -6.32 -5.87 1.72
C ALA A 7 -5.49 -4.59 1.56
N ILE A 8 -5.49 -3.81 2.63
CA ILE A 8 -4.86 -2.50 2.69
C ILE A 8 -4.01 -2.49 3.95
N GLN A 9 -2.69 -2.49 3.79
CA GLN A 9 -1.75 -2.67 4.91
C GLN A 9 -2.06 -3.92 5.76
N LYS A 10 -2.56 -3.73 6.99
CA LYS A 10 -2.92 -4.81 7.93
C LYS A 10 -4.40 -5.16 7.90
N ASP A 11 -5.23 -4.30 7.28
CA ASP A 11 -6.68 -4.42 7.29
C ASP A 11 -7.17 -5.16 6.04
N VAL A 12 -8.27 -5.90 6.18
CA VAL A 12 -8.92 -6.62 5.09
C VAL A 12 -10.38 -6.22 5.03
N PHE A 13 -10.78 -5.70 3.87
CA PHE A 13 -12.12 -5.25 3.57
C PHE A 13 -12.79 -6.19 2.57
N PHE A 14 -14.11 -6.24 2.62
CA PHE A 14 -14.93 -6.99 1.67
C PHE A 14 -15.65 -5.99 0.78
N CYS A 15 -15.55 -6.18 -0.54
CA CYS A 15 -16.30 -5.36 -1.49
C CYS A 15 -17.80 -5.54 -1.26
N GLN A 16 -18.53 -4.43 -1.18
CA GLN A 16 -19.98 -4.45 -1.01
C GLN A 16 -20.71 -4.60 -2.34
N ARG A 17 -20.02 -4.33 -3.45
CA ARG A 17 -20.51 -4.47 -4.82
C ARG A 17 -19.63 -5.36 -5.67
N GLU A 18 -20.17 -5.78 -6.81
CA GLU A 18 -19.38 -6.48 -7.82
C GLU A 18 -18.42 -5.51 -8.50
N LEU A 19 -17.17 -5.94 -8.67
CA LEU A 19 -16.15 -5.16 -9.38
C LEU A 19 -16.16 -5.59 -10.85
N ASN A 20 -16.87 -4.87 -11.71
CA ASN A 20 -16.96 -5.23 -13.13
C ASN A 20 -15.85 -4.56 -13.95
N ARG A 21 -15.44 -3.37 -13.54
CA ARG A 21 -14.39 -2.59 -14.17
C ARG A 21 -13.31 -2.22 -13.17
N PHE A 22 -12.11 -1.92 -13.65
CA PHE A 22 -11.01 -1.42 -12.84
C PHE A 22 -11.37 -0.12 -12.11
N GLU A 23 -12.17 0.74 -12.75
CA GLU A 23 -12.72 1.95 -12.11
C GLU A 23 -13.57 1.61 -10.87
N ASP A 24 -14.31 0.48 -10.88
CA ASP A 24 -15.10 0.05 -9.72
C ASP A 24 -14.20 -0.28 -8.54
N LEU A 25 -13.05 -0.92 -8.80
CA LEU A 25 -12.05 -1.23 -7.78
C LEU A 25 -11.45 0.04 -7.17
N GLN A 26 -11.14 1.03 -8.01
CA GLN A 26 -10.59 2.31 -7.55
C GLN A 26 -11.59 3.07 -6.68
N GLN A 27 -12.85 3.14 -7.11
CA GLN A 27 -13.94 3.76 -6.35
C GLN A 27 -14.23 3.02 -5.05
N GLU A 28 -14.25 1.68 -5.06
CA GLU A 28 -14.46 0.87 -3.84
C GLU A 28 -13.35 1.15 -2.84
N TYR A 29 -12.09 1.19 -3.30
CA TYR A 29 -10.97 1.60 -2.49
C TYR A 29 -11.16 3.02 -1.93
N GLN A 30 -11.56 4.00 -2.73
CA GLN A 30 -11.81 5.37 -2.25
C GLN A 30 -12.87 5.43 -1.15
N LEU A 31 -13.94 4.64 -1.27
CA LEU A 31 -14.99 4.54 -0.26
C LEU A 31 -14.49 3.90 1.05
N LEU A 32 -13.74 2.79 0.94
CA LEU A 32 -13.17 2.08 2.09
C LEU A 32 -12.09 2.90 2.79
N CYS A 33 -11.41 3.78 2.06
CA CYS A 33 -10.21 4.46 2.49
C CYS A 33 -10.32 5.99 2.41
N GLN A 34 -11.42 6.56 2.94
CA GLN A 34 -11.54 8.01 3.15
C GLN A 34 -10.36 8.59 3.95
N SER A 35 -9.77 7.80 4.85
CA SER A 35 -8.57 8.19 5.62
C SER A 35 -7.27 8.24 4.82
N TYR A 36 -7.23 7.66 3.61
CA TYR A 36 -6.03 7.59 2.76
C TYR A 36 -6.09 8.56 1.57
N GLN A 37 -6.97 9.56 1.61
CA GLN A 37 -7.26 10.55 0.55
C GLN A 37 -6.05 11.33 -0.02
N ASN A 38 -4.86 11.23 0.57
CA ASN A 38 -3.68 12.04 0.21
C ASN A 38 -2.50 11.21 -0.31
N LYS A 39 -2.73 10.10 -0.99
CA LYS A 39 -1.64 9.21 -1.41
C LYS A 39 -1.54 9.15 -2.92
N ASP A 40 -0.44 9.73 -3.41
CA ASP A 40 -0.17 10.05 -4.81
C ASP A 40 -0.03 8.82 -5.73
N GLU A 41 0.25 7.64 -5.17
CA GLU A 41 0.47 6.44 -5.96
C GLU A 41 -0.11 5.20 -5.26
N LEU A 42 -1.17 4.66 -5.86
CA LEU A 42 -1.86 3.44 -5.46
C LEU A 42 -1.54 2.35 -6.46
N THR A 43 -1.01 1.23 -6.00
CA THR A 43 -0.76 0.05 -6.84
C THR A 43 -1.61 -1.10 -6.35
N PHE A 44 -2.59 -1.51 -7.18
CA PHE A 44 -3.39 -2.70 -6.94
C PHE A 44 -2.66 -3.91 -7.50
N TYR A 45 -2.68 -5.02 -6.76
CA TYR A 45 -2.10 -6.27 -7.21
C TYR A 45 -2.80 -7.45 -6.55
N TYR A 46 -2.65 -8.65 -7.12
CA TYR A 46 -2.96 -9.90 -6.45
C TYR A 46 -1.70 -10.76 -6.38
N VAL A 47 -1.77 -11.80 -5.55
CA VAL A 47 -0.75 -12.85 -5.51
C VAL A 47 -1.39 -14.06 -6.18
N ASP A 48 -0.80 -14.53 -7.28
CA ASP A 48 -1.31 -15.69 -8.00
C ASP A 48 -0.98 -17.01 -7.28
N GLU A 49 -1.30 -18.13 -7.94
CA GLU A 49 -1.10 -19.46 -7.38
C GLU A 49 0.37 -19.85 -7.22
N GLU A 50 1.26 -19.21 -7.98
CA GLU A 50 2.71 -19.41 -7.96
C GLU A 50 3.39 -18.54 -6.90
N GLY A 51 2.64 -17.60 -6.31
CA GLY A 51 3.14 -16.65 -5.33
C GLY A 51 3.67 -15.36 -5.95
N ASP A 52 3.46 -15.18 -7.25
CA ASP A 52 3.92 -14.01 -7.98
C ASP A 52 2.96 -12.83 -7.82
N LYS A 53 3.56 -11.64 -7.80
CA LYS A 53 2.84 -10.38 -7.63
C LYS A 53 2.41 -9.84 -8.99
N VAL A 54 1.13 -9.97 -9.30
CA VAL A 54 0.55 -9.50 -10.56
C VAL A 54 -0.18 -8.18 -10.33
N VAL A 55 0.22 -7.14 -11.06
CA VAL A 55 -0.38 -5.79 -10.95
C VAL A 55 -1.72 -5.76 -11.68
N ILE A 56 -2.71 -5.13 -11.06
CA ILE A 56 -4.01 -4.85 -11.66
C ILE A 56 -4.01 -3.38 -12.07
N SER A 57 -4.00 -3.12 -13.37
CA SER A 57 -3.94 -1.78 -13.95
C SER A 57 -5.09 -1.45 -14.89
N ASN A 58 -5.85 -2.47 -15.31
CA ASN A 58 -6.92 -2.35 -16.30
C ASN A 58 -7.99 -3.45 -16.10
N ASP A 59 -9.04 -3.38 -16.92
CA ASP A 59 -10.17 -4.32 -16.88
C ASP A 59 -9.74 -5.77 -17.21
N TYR A 60 -8.75 -5.96 -18.08
CA TYR A 60 -8.25 -7.28 -18.45
C TYR A 60 -7.55 -7.98 -17.27
N ASP A 61 -6.70 -7.25 -16.55
CA ASP A 61 -6.01 -7.77 -15.35
C ASP A 61 -7.03 -8.13 -14.25
N LEU A 62 -8.11 -7.35 -14.13
CA LEU A 62 -9.18 -7.61 -13.17
C LEU A 62 -9.98 -8.86 -13.54
N GLU A 63 -10.26 -9.06 -14.83
CA GLU A 63 -10.90 -10.29 -15.31
C GLU A 63 -10.00 -11.52 -15.09
N ASP A 64 -8.69 -11.37 -15.25
CA ASP A 64 -7.74 -12.44 -14.99
C ASP A 64 -7.69 -12.80 -13.51
N PHE A 65 -7.68 -11.80 -12.64
CA PHE A 65 -7.86 -11.97 -11.20
C PHE A 65 -9.14 -12.75 -10.84
N LYS A 66 -10.27 -12.47 -11.50
CA LYS A 66 -11.56 -13.16 -11.21
C LYS A 66 -11.55 -14.65 -11.56
N LYS A 67 -10.66 -15.08 -12.44
CA LYS A 67 -10.48 -16.48 -12.86
C LYS A 67 -9.60 -17.29 -11.90
N GLN A 68 -8.81 -16.62 -11.06
CA GLN A 68 -7.98 -17.26 -10.03
C GLN A 68 -8.83 -18.12 -9.09
N ASP A 69 -8.21 -19.14 -8.48
CA ASP A 69 -8.87 -19.93 -7.45
C ASP A 69 -9.38 -19.01 -6.31
N PRO A 70 -10.60 -19.21 -5.80
CA PRO A 70 -11.16 -18.44 -4.70
C PRO A 70 -10.24 -18.28 -3.48
N LYS A 71 -9.32 -19.22 -3.23
CA LYS A 71 -8.32 -19.13 -2.16
C LYS A 71 -7.33 -17.97 -2.36
N PHE A 72 -7.06 -17.60 -3.61
CA PHE A 72 -6.14 -16.53 -4.01
C PHE A 72 -6.86 -15.25 -4.46
N GLN A 73 -8.20 -15.22 -4.48
CA GLN A 73 -8.99 -14.04 -4.81
C GLN A 73 -8.96 -12.96 -3.71
N LYS A 74 -7.79 -12.37 -3.51
CA LYS A 74 -7.51 -11.27 -2.59
C LYS A 74 -6.68 -10.21 -3.28
N ILE A 75 -7.30 -9.07 -3.55
CA ILE A 75 -6.62 -7.88 -4.05
C ILE A 75 -5.88 -7.25 -2.88
N ARG A 76 -4.66 -6.79 -3.13
CA ARG A 76 -3.80 -6.08 -2.20
C ARG A 76 -3.51 -4.70 -2.77
N VAL A 77 -3.37 -3.72 -1.90
CA VAL A 77 -3.05 -2.35 -2.27
C VAL A 77 -1.76 -1.95 -1.61
N ASP A 78 -0.76 -1.66 -2.43
CA ASP A 78 0.44 -0.97 -1.98
C ASP A 78 0.18 0.53 -2.07
N ILE A 79 0.39 1.18 -0.93
CA ILE A 79 0.13 2.59 -0.78
C ILE A 79 1.48 3.27 -0.52
N ARG A 80 1.95 4.04 -1.51
CA ARG A 80 3.17 4.85 -1.34
C ARG A 80 2.79 6.23 -0.80
N ASP A 81 3.26 6.49 0.41
CA ASP A 81 3.16 7.80 1.05
C ASP A 81 4.50 8.54 0.84
N ARG A 82 4.53 9.50 -0.09
CA ARG A 82 5.74 10.31 -0.35
C ARG A 82 6.12 11.18 0.85
N ASN A 83 5.18 11.57 1.71
CA ASN A 83 5.44 12.43 2.86
C ASN A 83 6.14 11.66 4.00
N ASN A 84 5.75 10.40 4.22
CA ASN A 84 6.33 9.57 5.27
C ASN A 84 7.81 9.18 4.98
N GLN A 85 8.24 9.13 3.71
CA GLN A 85 9.64 8.95 3.37
C GLN A 85 10.51 10.16 3.73
N ARG A 86 10.01 11.38 3.47
CA ARG A 86 10.73 12.62 3.82
C ARG A 86 10.89 12.78 5.33
N GLU A 87 9.84 12.51 6.11
CA GLU A 87 9.94 12.54 7.58
C GLU A 87 10.93 11.53 8.15
N LYS A 88 10.99 10.31 7.59
CA LYS A 88 11.97 9.29 8.03
C LYS A 88 13.42 9.69 7.71
N ILE A 89 13.64 10.35 6.58
CA ILE A 89 14.96 10.85 6.19
C ILE A 89 15.37 11.99 7.11
N TYR A 90 14.48 12.99 7.27
CA TYR A 90 14.72 14.15 8.12
C TYR A 90 15.01 13.77 9.59
N ASN A 91 14.23 12.85 10.18
CA ASN A 91 14.46 12.38 11.55
C ASN A 91 15.76 11.58 11.71
N LYS A 92 16.20 10.84 10.67
CA LYS A 92 17.49 10.16 10.67
C LYS A 92 18.67 11.13 10.56
N GLU A 93 18.52 12.23 9.84
CA GLU A 93 19.56 13.26 9.75
C GLU A 93 19.67 14.04 11.05
N LEU A 94 18.54 14.45 11.65
CA LEU A 94 18.52 15.13 12.95
C LEU A 94 19.20 14.31 14.06
N THR A 95 18.97 12.99 14.08
CA THR A 95 19.57 12.10 15.08
C THR A 95 21.08 11.92 14.87
N LYS A 96 21.56 11.93 13.62
CA LYS A 96 23.01 11.92 13.33
C LYS A 96 23.68 13.23 13.77
N ASP A 97 23.07 14.38 13.49
CA ASP A 97 23.61 15.67 13.91
C ASP A 97 23.61 15.84 15.44
N ALA A 98 22.52 15.43 16.11
CA ALA A 98 22.46 15.44 17.57
C ALA A 98 23.53 14.53 18.20
N MET A 99 23.78 13.36 17.62
CA MET A 99 24.82 12.45 18.09
C MET A 99 26.23 13.01 17.84
N LYS A 100 26.46 13.65 16.68
CA LYS A 100 27.73 14.32 16.34
C LYS A 100 28.03 15.48 17.31
N GLN A 101 27.02 16.29 17.65
CA GLN A 101 27.18 17.37 18.64
C GLN A 101 27.51 16.83 20.03
N LYS A 102 26.87 15.75 20.45
CA LYS A 102 27.15 15.12 21.75
C LYS A 102 28.57 14.56 21.84
N ILE A 103 29.07 13.97 20.76
CA ILE A 103 30.47 13.49 20.68
C ILE A 103 31.46 14.67 20.74
N MET A 104 31.19 15.75 20.02
CA MET A 104 32.02 16.98 20.08
C MET A 104 32.08 17.56 21.49
N GLN A 105 30.96 17.62 22.22
CA GLN A 105 30.94 18.09 23.60
C GLN A 105 31.75 17.20 24.55
N LEU A 106 31.69 15.88 24.38
CA LEU A 106 32.48 14.95 25.17
C LEU A 106 33.98 15.08 24.89
N LEU A 107 34.37 15.32 23.65
CA LEU A 107 35.77 15.53 23.26
C LEU A 107 36.36 16.86 23.77
N GLN A 108 35.53 17.84 24.13
CA GLN A 108 35.98 19.11 24.72
C GLN A 108 36.16 19.05 26.25
N GLN A 109 35.76 17.95 26.89
CA GLN A 109 35.87 17.75 28.34
C GLN A 109 37.12 16.96 28.77
N TYR A 110 37.92 16.50 27.80
CA TYR A 110 39.22 15.85 28.00
C TYR A 110 40.34 16.70 27.37
#